data_AF-A0A1X7NXG0-F1
#
_entry.id   AF-A0A1X7NXG0-F1
#
_cell.length_a   1.000
_cell.length_b   1.000
_cell.length_c   1.000
_cell.angle_alpha   90.00
_cell.angle_beta   90.00
_cell.angle_gamma   90.00
#
_symmetry.space_group_name_H-M   'P 1'
#
loop_
_entity.id
_entity.type
_entity.pdbx_description
1 polymer ?
#
loop_
_entity_poly.entity_id
_entity_poly.type
_entity_poly.pdbx_seq_one_letter_code
_entity_poly.pdbx_strand_id
1 'polypeptide(L)'
;MVTSGELRRVLDPVFEAMLDERELASLRLHVTRLFLDGTERPLRPDEQLEDGDVRVHWEVLSEKGASRALQSGADLSDFALAAQSDLQDFIAESSFGWGQLRGPRSSG
;
A
#
# COMPACT_ATOMS: atom_id res chain seq x y z
N MET A 1 -14.63 -7.80 9.60
CA MET A 1 -13.34 -8.29 10.10
C MET A 1 -12.37 -8.34 8.94
N VAL A 2 -11.57 -7.29 8.77
CA VAL A 2 -10.52 -7.27 7.74
C VAL A 2 -9.21 -7.83 8.30
N THR A 3 -8.63 -8.77 7.57
CA THR A 3 -7.33 -9.40 7.83
C THR A 3 -6.24 -8.82 6.93
N SER A 4 -4.97 -8.99 7.31
CA SER A 4 -3.82 -8.62 6.46
C SER A 4 -3.85 -9.32 5.10
N GLY A 5 -4.39 -10.54 5.02
CA GLY A 5 -4.58 -11.27 3.77
C GLY A 5 -5.65 -10.66 2.86
N GLU A 6 -6.77 -10.18 3.41
CA GLU A 6 -7.79 -9.47 2.64
C GLU A 6 -7.28 -8.11 2.15
N LEU A 7 -6.56 -7.37 3.01
CA LEU A 7 -5.92 -6.12 2.63
C LEU A 7 -4.95 -6.31 1.47
N ARG A 8 -4.14 -7.38 1.53
CA ARG A 8 -3.25 -7.73 0.42
C ARG A 8 -4.02 -8.02 -0.87
N ARG A 9 -5.07 -8.85 -0.81
CA ARG A 9 -5.89 -9.17 -2.00
C ARG A 9 -6.51 -7.94 -2.66
N VAL A 10 -6.88 -6.94 -1.86
CA VAL A 10 -7.43 -5.68 -2.37
C VAL A 10 -6.36 -4.83 -3.05
N LEU A 11 -5.11 -4.90 -2.57
CA LEU A 11 -4.00 -4.13 -3.13
C LEU A 11 -3.25 -4.84 -4.27
N ASP A 12 -3.31 -6.17 -4.36
CA ASP A 12 -2.63 -6.93 -5.43
C ASP A 12 -2.97 -6.37 -6.83
N PRO A 13 -4.25 -6.08 -7.19
CA PRO A 13 -4.59 -5.46 -8.47
C PRO A 13 -3.98 -4.06 -8.68
N VAL A 14 -3.78 -3.29 -7.61
CA VAL A 14 -3.16 -1.95 -7.68
C VAL A 14 -1.69 -2.09 -8.06
N PHE A 15 -0.97 -3.00 -7.39
CA PHE A 15 0.44 -3.26 -7.69
C PHE A 15 0.62 -3.85 -9.09
N GLU A 16 -0.20 -4.83 -9.48
CA GLU A 16 -0.18 -5.44 -10.81
C GLU A 16 -0.45 -4.44 -11.94
N ALA A 17 -1.27 -3.41 -11.70
CA ALA A 17 -1.58 -2.38 -12.69
C ALA A 17 -0.50 -1.30 -12.83
N MET A 18 0.32 -1.09 -11.80
CA MET A 18 1.25 0.06 -11.73
C MET A 18 2.72 -0.31 -11.82
N LEU A 19 3.07 -1.54 -11.46
CA LEU A 19 4.44 -2.05 -11.50
C LEU A 19 4.65 -2.90 -12.76
N ASP A 20 5.83 -2.81 -13.35
CA ASP A 20 6.23 -3.74 -14.40
C ASP A 20 6.60 -5.12 -13.82
N GLU A 21 6.83 -6.11 -14.69
CA GLU A 21 7.13 -7.48 -14.27
C GLU A 21 8.33 -7.58 -13.32
N ARG A 22 9.37 -6.76 -13.52
CA ARG A 22 10.60 -6.79 -12.71
C ARG A 22 10.38 -6.12 -11.35
N GLU A 23 9.72 -4.97 -11.34
CA GLU A 23 9.36 -4.25 -10.13
C GLU A 23 8.41 -5.08 -9.27
N LEU A 24 7.37 -5.66 -9.87
CA LEU A 24 6.40 -6.54 -9.20
C LEU A 24 7.07 -7.79 -8.64
N ALA A 25 8.01 -8.41 -9.37
CA ALA A 25 8.78 -9.55 -8.87
C ALA A 25 9.66 -9.20 -7.65
N SER A 26 9.99 -7.92 -7.46
CA SER A 26 10.76 -7.44 -6.31
C SER A 26 9.89 -6.99 -5.13
N LEU A 27 8.57 -6.86 -5.32
CA LEU A 27 7.65 -6.29 -4.35
C LEU A 27 7.65 -7.10 -3.05
N ARG A 28 7.87 -6.40 -1.93
CA ARG A 28 7.67 -6.94 -0.57
C ARG A 28 6.68 -6.08 0.18
N LEU A 29 5.68 -6.70 0.79
CA LEU A 29 4.64 -6.02 1.56
C LEU A 29 4.71 -6.39 3.03
N HIS A 30 4.53 -5.40 3.89
CA HIS A 30 4.29 -5.60 5.31
C HIS A 30 3.29 -4.57 5.84
N VAL A 31 2.56 -4.95 6.89
CA VAL A 31 1.53 -4.11 7.51
C VAL A 31 1.95 -3.77 8.92
N THR A 32 1.82 -2.51 9.29
CA THR A 32 2.08 -2.02 10.64
C THR A 32 0.80 -1.46 11.27
N ARG A 33 0.71 -1.55 12.59
CA ARG A 33 -0.23 -0.79 13.40
C ARG A 33 0.37 0.59 13.66
N LEU A 34 -0.38 1.64 13.37
CA LEU A 34 -0.04 3.02 13.69
C LEU A 34 -0.72 3.42 14.99
N PHE A 35 0.05 3.90 15.96
CA PHE A 35 -0.46 4.38 17.24
C PHE A 35 -0.62 5.91 17.24
N LEU A 36 -1.40 6.42 18.20
CA LEU A 36 -1.66 7.87 18.34
C LEU A 36 -0.39 8.70 18.61
N ASP A 37 0.65 8.09 19.16
CA ASP A 37 1.96 8.72 19.38
C ASP A 37 2.85 8.73 18.13
N GLY A 38 2.34 8.24 16.99
CA GLY A 38 3.04 8.13 15.72
C GLY A 38 3.98 6.95 15.62
N THR A 39 4.07 6.10 16.65
CA THR A 39 4.88 4.88 16.57
C THR A 39 4.17 3.81 15.76
N GLU A 40 4.99 2.91 15.19
CA GLU A 40 4.50 1.80 14.40
C GLU A 40 5.04 0.48 14.93
N ARG A 41 4.21 -0.57 14.87
CA ARG A 41 4.66 -1.95 15.11
C ARG A 41 4.16 -2.87 14.01
N PRO A 42 4.92 -3.92 13.65
CA PRO A 42 4.41 -4.97 12.78
C PRO A 42 3.08 -5.53 13.30
N LEU A 43 2.11 -5.66 12.41
CA LEU A 43 0.84 -6.29 12.73
C LEU A 43 1.06 -7.79 12.93
N ARG A 44 0.49 -8.36 14.00
CA ARG A 44 0.58 -9.81 14.23
C ARG A 44 -0.35 -10.58 13.28
N PRO A 45 -0.03 -11.84 12.93
CA PRO A 45 -0.83 -12.61 11.96
C PRO A 45 -2.31 -12.80 12.33
N ASP A 46 -2.60 -12.81 13.63
CA ASP A 46 -3.92 -13.01 14.23
C ASP A 46 -4.62 -11.70 14.63
N GLU A 47 -3.96 -10.57 14.42
CA GLU A 47 -4.47 -9.27 14.83
C GLU A 47 -5.39 -8.67 13.77
N GLN A 48 -6.55 -8.18 14.20
CA GLN A 48 -7.57 -7.63 13.32
C GLN A 48 -7.21 -6.20 12.91
N LEU A 49 -7.40 -5.86 11.64
CA LEU A 49 -7.08 -4.51 11.18
C LEU A 49 -8.02 -3.45 11.78
N GLU A 50 -9.24 -3.82 12.15
CA GLU A 50 -10.27 -2.91 12.71
C GLU A 50 -9.91 -2.33 14.09
N ASP A 51 -8.94 -2.91 14.81
CA ASP A 51 -8.53 -2.49 16.17
C ASP A 51 -7.65 -1.22 16.20
N GLY A 52 -7.78 -0.35 15.20
CA GLY A 52 -7.06 0.93 15.09
C GLY A 52 -6.41 1.15 13.74
N ASP A 53 -5.67 2.25 13.59
CA ASP A 53 -5.12 2.65 12.30
C ASP A 53 -3.98 1.71 11.87
N VAL A 54 -3.96 1.35 10.60
CA VAL A 54 -2.92 0.48 10.01
C VAL A 54 -2.29 1.13 8.80
N ARG A 55 -1.03 0.81 8.52
CA ARG A 55 -0.31 1.31 7.37
C ARG A 55 0.27 0.14 6.58
N VAL A 56 0.19 0.24 5.25
CA VAL A 56 0.83 -0.73 4.35
C VAL A 56 2.14 -0.15 3.88
N HIS A 57 3.20 -0.93 4.03
CA HIS A 57 4.53 -0.60 3.56
C HIS A 57 4.91 -1.53 2.42
N TRP A 58 5.56 -0.95 1.41
CA TRP A 58 6.11 -1.70 0.30
C TRP A 58 7.60 -1.42 0.14
N GLU A 59 8.30 -2.41 -0.40
CA GLU A 59 9.65 -2.29 -0.92
C GLU A 59 9.63 -2.76 -2.38
N VAL A 60 10.09 -1.91 -3.30
CA VAL A 60 10.20 -2.20 -4.74
C VAL A 60 11.63 -1.85 -5.15
N LEU A 61 12.34 -2.81 -5.74
CA LEU A 61 13.75 -2.67 -6.13
C LEU A 61 14.66 -2.10 -5.01
N SER A 62 14.38 -2.47 -3.76
CA SER A 62 15.04 -1.99 -2.52
C SER A 62 14.72 -0.55 -2.10
N GLU A 63 13.83 0.14 -2.81
CA GLU A 63 13.28 1.44 -2.43
C GLU A 63 12.00 1.24 -1.62
N LYS A 64 11.80 2.03 -0.57
CA LYS A 64 10.72 1.86 0.40
C LYS A 64 9.68 2.96 0.25
N GLY A 65 8.41 2.57 0.29
CA GLY A 65 7.28 3.48 0.36
C GLY A 65 6.21 2.94 1.31
N ALA A 66 5.20 3.76 1.57
CA ALA A 66 4.08 3.37 2.40
C ALA A 66 2.82 4.12 1.99
N SER A 67 1.67 3.53 2.27
CA SER A 67 0.38 4.19 2.15
C SER A 67 0.20 5.21 3.27
N ARG A 68 -0.79 6.08 3.09
CA ARG A 68 -1.49 6.71 4.22
C ARG A 68 -2.11 5.66 5.14
N ALA A 69 -2.48 6.06 6.35
CA ALA A 69 -3.11 5.16 7.30
C ALA A 69 -4.53 4.77 6.85
N LEU A 70 -4.83 3.47 6.87
CA LEU A 70 -6.19 2.95 6.83
C LEU A 70 -6.81 3.17 8.22
N GLN A 71 -7.84 4.01 8.26
CA GLN A 71 -8.59 4.27 9.49
C GLN A 71 -9.55 3.13 9.80
N SER A 72 -9.78 2.87 11.09
CA SER A 72 -10.78 1.89 11.51
C SER A 72 -12.16 2.22 10.91
N GLY A 73 -12.80 1.22 10.31
CA GLY A 73 -14.12 1.34 9.67
C GLY A 73 -14.12 1.95 8.25
N ALA A 74 -12.95 2.30 7.69
CA ALA A 74 -12.85 2.76 6.31
C ALA A 74 -13.11 1.62 5.31
N ASP A 75 -13.67 1.98 4.14
CA ASP A 75 -13.85 1.05 3.03
C ASP A 75 -12.49 0.67 2.42
N LEU A 76 -12.28 -0.63 2.18
CA LEU A 76 -11.06 -1.13 1.56
C LEU A 76 -10.90 -0.65 0.12
N SER A 77 -12.01 -0.36 -0.57
CA SER A 77 -12.02 0.18 -1.93
C SER A 77 -11.46 1.61 -1.94
N ASP A 78 -11.89 2.44 -1.00
CA ASP A 78 -11.36 3.80 -0.82
C ASP A 78 -9.88 3.75 -0.43
N PHE A 79 -9.51 2.78 0.40
CA PHE A 79 -8.12 2.57 0.75
C PHE A 79 -7.26 2.10 -0.44
N ALA A 80 -7.78 1.25 -1.33
CA ALA A 80 -7.08 0.85 -2.54
C ALA A 80 -6.80 2.04 -3.46
N LEU A 81 -7.78 2.94 -3.62
CA LEU A 81 -7.62 4.18 -4.39
C LEU A 81 -6.59 5.11 -3.75
N ALA A 82 -6.62 5.23 -2.43
CA ALA A 82 -5.63 5.98 -1.67
C ALA A 82 -4.22 5.40 -1.85
N ALA A 83 -4.05 4.09 -1.68
CA ALA A 83 -2.78 3.39 -1.85
C ALA A 83 -2.26 3.49 -3.29
N GLN A 84 -3.15 3.47 -4.30
CA GLN A 84 -2.80 3.73 -5.69
C GLN A 84 -2.20 5.12 -5.89
N SER A 85 -2.84 6.15 -5.33
CA SER A 85 -2.29 7.52 -5.39
C SER A 85 -0.93 7.61 -4.71
N ASP A 86 -0.78 7.02 -3.52
CA ASP A 86 0.47 7.05 -2.77
C ASP A 86 1.57 6.25 -3.49
N LEU A 87 1.21 5.15 -4.16
CA LEU A 87 2.13 4.37 -5.00
C LEU A 87 2.55 5.15 -6.26
N GLN A 88 1.66 5.95 -6.83
CA GLN A 88 1.98 6.80 -7.98
C GLN A 88 3.06 7.82 -7.61
N ASP A 89 2.89 8.51 -6.48
CA ASP A 89 3.88 9.47 -5.99
C ASP A 89 5.22 8.79 -5.71
N PHE A 90 5.20 7.63 -5.04
CA PHE A 90 6.41 6.83 -4.80
C PHE A 90 7.14 6.46 -6.10
N ILE A 91 6.44 5.97 -7.12
CA ILE A 91 7.05 5.61 -8.41
C ILE A 91 7.67 6.86 -9.05
N ALA A 92 6.95 7.98 -9.08
CA ALA A 92 7.42 9.21 -9.69
C ALA A 92 8.68 9.79 -9.02
N GLU A 93 8.86 9.53 -7.72
CA GLU A 93 10.02 9.98 -6.93
C GLU A 93 11.15 8.94 -6.85
N SER A 94 10.87 7.69 -7.19
CA SER A 94 11.85 6.59 -7.17
C SER A 94 12.91 6.71 -8.27
N SER A 95 14.04 6.05 -8.07
CA SER A 95 15.11 6.03 -9.09
C SER A 95 14.72 5.24 -10.35
N PHE A 96 13.86 4.22 -10.21
CA PHE A 96 13.40 3.37 -11.32
C PHE A 96 12.22 3.98 -12.10
N GLY A 97 11.42 4.83 -11.45
CA GLY A 97 10.19 5.40 -11.98
C GLY A 97 10.22 6.91 -12.20
N TRP A 98 11.38 7.57 -12.02
CA TRP A 98 11.50 9.03 -11.99
C TRP A 98 10.66 9.76 -13.06
N GLY A 99 9.68 10.54 -12.60
CA GLY A 99 8.78 11.34 -13.44
C GLY A 99 7.74 10.56 -14.25
N GLN A 100 7.63 9.24 -14.07
CA GLN A 100 6.64 8.42 -14.75
C GLN A 100 5.27 8.55 -14.08
N LEU A 101 4.24 8.76 -14.92
CA LEU A 101 2.84 8.71 -14.51
C LEU A 101 2.26 7.34 -14.87
N ARG A 102 1.86 6.59 -13.85
CA ARG A 102 1.30 5.24 -13.91
C ARG A 102 -0.04 5.20 -13.18
N GLY A 103 -0.80 4.13 -13.41
CA GLY A 103 -2.17 4.01 -12.91
C GLY A 103 -3.21 3.98 -14.03
N PRO A 104 -4.46 3.64 -13.69
CA PRO A 104 -5.52 3.55 -14.67
C PRO A 104 -5.69 4.93 -15.30
N ARG A 105 -5.54 5.00 -16.63
CA ARG A 105 -5.92 6.18 -17.39
C ARG A 105 -7.30 6.59 -16.90
N SER A 106 -7.42 7.81 -16.40
CA SER A 106 -8.71 8.42 -16.13
C SER A 106 -9.59 8.17 -17.36
N SER A 107 -10.65 7.40 -17.19
CA SER A 107 -11.74 7.45 -18.14
C SER A 107 -12.28 8.87 -18.04
N GLY A 108 -12.14 9.62 -19.13
CA GLY A 108 -12.66 10.99 -19.23
C GLY A 108 -14.17 11.05 -19.12
#